data_AF-A0A848BAT5-F1
#
_entry.id   AF-A0A848BAT5-F1
#
_cell.length_a   1.000
_cell.length_b   1.000
_cell.length_c   1.000
_cell.angle_alpha   90.00
_cell.angle_beta   90.00
_cell.angle_gamma   90.00
#
_symmetry.space_group_name_H-M   'P 1'
#
loop_
_entity.id
_entity.type
_entity.pdbx_description
1 polymer ?
#
loop_
_entity_poly.entity_id
_entity_poly.type
_entity_poly.pdbx_seq_one_letter_code
_entity_poly.pdbx_strand_id
1 'polypeptide(L)'
;MDQACFAAYAQIVQQAFGIQLPPEKKALLESRLFKLFQHEDERLPASCRTATGFLTWLRQDTTGRARKLLSEAITTHHTYFLREEDHFWYFRDVVLPWIAQAAARTQDVRTWCAACSTGEEAYTLAMLLTEYFSLRGAGWETSLLATDLSEEVIAQAARGIYAADAVAALPEHWQCAYFHPRRDGQRQAVEALRQSIVFRPFNLLTHVFPFRKPFHVIFCRNVMIYFDRETRTELVRKFYDWLVPGGYLFVGHAETVDCEMAPFLYVQPSVYRKPVDAAHTAVPAAGHASLAAARAGVQGSPRTPMSSGGALPRYTVGPRKGASGQTVRNGRTHSIRLIVMGASTGGTEALAAVLTQLVPPLPPIVIVQHIPPGFSELFARRLDRDCRLTAHTAREGEYLAPDHIYIAPGDRHVRVRRLGDRICLSVQEGPLVNGHCPSVDVLFQSVADQRLATDSLGVLLTGMGDDGARGLLAMRQGGARTLGQDEATSVVYGMPRAAWEAGAVERQLPLPAVAAAIAALCARGPGAER
;
A
#
# COMPACT_ATOMS: atom_id res chain seq x y z
N MET A 1 -1.33 31.37 -20.25
CA MET A 1 -2.74 31.07 -20.58
C MET A 1 -3.63 31.77 -19.56
N ASP A 2 -4.71 32.43 -19.98
CA ASP A 2 -5.65 33.04 -19.02
C ASP A 2 -6.52 31.97 -18.31
N GLN A 3 -7.31 32.38 -17.32
CA GLN A 3 -8.12 31.45 -16.52
C GLN A 3 -9.29 30.84 -17.31
N ALA A 4 -9.89 31.59 -18.23
CA ALA A 4 -11.02 31.13 -19.03
C ALA A 4 -10.58 30.07 -20.06
N CYS A 5 -9.42 30.29 -20.69
CA CYS A 5 -8.78 29.36 -21.59
C CYS A 5 -8.41 28.06 -20.86
N PHE A 6 -7.82 28.15 -19.66
CA PHE A 6 -7.54 26.97 -18.82
C PHE A 6 -8.83 26.18 -18.50
N ALA A 7 -9.88 26.86 -18.04
CA ALA A 7 -11.15 26.21 -17.70
C ALA A 7 -11.76 25.48 -18.91
N ALA A 8 -11.65 26.07 -20.11
CA ALA A 8 -12.10 25.43 -21.34
C ALA A 8 -11.29 24.16 -21.69
N TYR A 9 -9.96 24.17 -21.50
CA TYR A 9 -9.16 22.96 -21.65
C TYR A 9 -9.56 21.90 -20.62
N ALA A 10 -9.66 22.28 -19.35
CA ALA A 10 -10.03 21.36 -18.27
C ALA A 10 -11.39 20.70 -18.56
N GLN A 11 -12.37 21.46 -19.06
CA GLN A 11 -13.67 20.95 -19.46
C GLN A 11 -13.56 19.95 -20.62
N ILE A 12 -12.82 20.27 -21.69
CA ILE A 12 -12.62 19.36 -22.83
C ILE A 12 -11.92 18.09 -22.38
N VAL A 13 -10.90 18.21 -21.53
CA VAL A 13 -10.13 17.07 -21.01
C VAL A 13 -10.99 16.16 -20.15
N GLN A 14 -11.81 16.72 -19.26
CA GLN A 14 -12.74 15.96 -18.45
C GLN A 14 -13.78 15.27 -19.32
N GLN A 15 -14.37 15.97 -20.31
CA GLN A 15 -15.39 15.38 -21.18
C GLN A 15 -14.85 14.29 -22.10
N ALA A 16 -13.64 14.46 -22.65
CA ALA A 16 -13.08 13.51 -23.62
C ALA A 16 -12.32 12.35 -22.98
N PHE A 17 -11.69 12.59 -21.82
CA PHE A 17 -10.74 11.66 -21.19
C PHE A 17 -11.00 11.41 -19.70
N GLY A 18 -11.94 12.13 -19.07
CA GLY A 18 -12.30 12.02 -17.65
C GLY A 18 -11.23 12.50 -16.67
N ILE A 19 -10.11 13.00 -17.19
CA ILE A 19 -8.99 13.44 -16.37
C ILE A 19 -9.39 14.76 -15.69
N GLN A 20 -9.29 14.79 -14.37
CA GLN A 20 -9.50 16.02 -13.61
C GLN A 20 -8.26 16.93 -13.65
N LEU A 21 -8.46 18.15 -14.13
CA LEU A 21 -7.46 19.22 -14.14
C LEU A 21 -7.91 20.38 -13.25
N PRO A 22 -7.68 20.30 -11.93
CA PRO A 22 -8.03 21.38 -11.02
C PRO A 22 -7.12 22.60 -11.23
N PRO A 23 -7.53 23.81 -10.78
CA PRO A 23 -6.83 25.07 -11.07
C PRO A 23 -5.33 25.08 -10.74
N GLU A 24 -4.91 24.38 -9.68
CA GLU A 24 -3.51 24.23 -9.27
C GLU A 24 -2.65 23.52 -10.33
N LYS A 25 -3.25 22.71 -11.22
CA LYS A 25 -2.54 22.04 -12.33
C LYS A 25 -2.43 22.90 -13.59
N LYS A 26 -2.82 24.18 -13.54
CA LYS A 26 -2.68 25.10 -14.68
C LYS A 26 -1.25 25.20 -15.21
N ALA A 27 -0.26 25.38 -14.33
CA ALA A 27 1.15 25.48 -14.72
C ALA A 27 1.66 24.19 -15.39
N LEU A 28 1.17 23.02 -14.94
CA LEU A 28 1.48 21.73 -15.56
C LEU A 28 0.96 21.68 -16.99
N LEU A 29 -0.31 22.03 -17.22
CA LEU A 29 -0.90 22.05 -18.56
C LEU A 29 -0.17 23.05 -19.47
N GLU A 30 0.17 24.24 -18.98
CA GLU A 30 0.94 25.24 -19.73
C GLU A 30 2.30 24.70 -20.17
N SER A 31 3.05 24.06 -19.27
CA SER A 31 4.35 23.46 -19.57
C SER A 31 4.26 22.39 -20.65
N ARG A 32 3.22 21.54 -20.59
CA ARG A 32 3.04 20.44 -21.56
C ARG A 32 2.56 20.93 -22.92
N LEU A 33 1.63 21.88 -22.95
CA LEU A 33 1.23 22.55 -24.21
C LEU A 33 2.40 23.31 -24.82
N PHE A 34 3.24 23.95 -24.00
CA PHE A 34 4.44 24.62 -24.49
C PHE A 34 5.40 23.65 -25.19
N LYS A 35 5.64 22.48 -24.61
CA LYS A 35 6.44 21.41 -25.25
C LYS A 35 5.81 20.94 -26.57
N LEU A 36 4.49 20.73 -26.59
CA LEU A 36 3.75 20.37 -27.80
C LEU A 36 3.91 21.43 -28.90
N PHE A 37 3.93 22.72 -28.54
CA PHE A 37 4.06 23.82 -29.51
C PHE A 37 5.50 24.04 -30.01
N GLN A 38 6.49 23.67 -29.20
CA GLN A 38 7.93 23.74 -29.53
C GLN A 38 8.36 22.68 -30.54
N HIS A 39 7.81 21.48 -30.46
CA HIS A 39 8.10 20.44 -31.45
C HIS A 39 7.59 20.88 -32.82
N GLU A 40 8.44 20.87 -33.85
CA GLU A 40 8.02 20.99 -35.26
C GLU A 40 7.29 19.72 -35.71
N ASP A 41 6.21 19.40 -35.01
CA ASP A 41 5.30 18.35 -35.39
C ASP A 41 4.48 18.86 -36.58
N GLU A 42 4.69 18.29 -37.77
CA GLU A 42 3.85 18.50 -38.97
C GLU A 42 2.36 18.21 -38.67
N ARG A 43 2.14 17.40 -37.63
CA ARG A 43 1.09 17.43 -36.60
C ARG A 43 0.18 18.64 -36.49
N LEU A 44 0.80 19.81 -36.34
CA LEU A 44 0.22 20.97 -35.71
C LEU A 44 0.37 22.20 -36.62
N PRO A 45 -0.74 22.76 -37.14
CA PRO A 45 -0.69 23.96 -37.96
C PRO A 45 -0.02 25.12 -37.22
N ALA A 46 0.74 25.96 -37.92
CA ALA A 46 1.46 27.09 -37.31
C ALA A 46 0.53 28.05 -36.54
N SER A 47 -0.68 28.30 -37.05
CA SER A 47 -1.72 29.11 -36.40
C SER A 47 -2.23 28.52 -35.08
N CYS A 48 -1.98 27.23 -34.83
CA CYS A 48 -2.43 26.50 -33.65
C CYS A 48 -1.34 26.38 -32.57
N ARG A 49 -0.13 26.95 -32.77
CA ARG A 49 0.99 26.88 -31.80
C ARG A 49 0.88 27.88 -30.64
N THR A 50 -0.35 28.20 -30.25
CA THR A 50 -0.67 29.05 -29.10
C THR A 50 -1.80 28.41 -28.30
N ALA A 51 -1.90 28.70 -27.00
CA ALA A 51 -2.96 28.13 -26.17
C ALA A 51 -4.37 28.43 -26.71
N THR A 52 -4.60 29.65 -27.21
CA THR A 52 -5.89 30.05 -27.78
C THR A 52 -6.12 29.47 -29.18
N GLY A 53 -5.08 29.46 -30.02
CA GLY A 53 -5.16 28.87 -31.37
C GLY A 53 -5.44 27.36 -31.32
N PHE A 54 -4.73 26.63 -30.46
CA PHE A 54 -4.94 25.20 -30.26
C PHE A 54 -6.33 24.90 -29.68
N LEU A 55 -6.84 25.70 -28.75
CA LEU A 55 -8.19 25.55 -28.19
C LEU A 55 -9.27 25.78 -29.25
N THR A 56 -9.05 26.75 -30.14
CA THR A 56 -9.96 27.02 -31.26
C THR A 56 -9.99 25.82 -32.21
N TRP A 57 -8.82 25.29 -32.55
CA TRP A 57 -8.74 24.09 -33.39
C TRP A 57 -9.36 22.86 -32.72
N LEU A 58 -9.15 22.64 -31.41
CA LEU A 58 -9.78 21.56 -30.65
C LEU A 58 -11.31 21.56 -30.72
N ARG A 59 -11.93 22.74 -30.83
CA ARG A 59 -13.39 22.90 -30.94
C ARG A 59 -13.91 22.67 -32.36
N GLN A 60 -13.08 22.93 -33.37
CA GLN A 60 -13.45 22.86 -34.79
C GLN A 60 -13.07 21.53 -35.44
N ASP A 61 -12.04 20.87 -34.92
CA ASP A 61 -11.49 19.65 -35.50
C ASP A 61 -12.45 18.46 -35.32
N THR A 62 -13.02 18.03 -36.43
CA THR A 62 -13.88 16.84 -36.51
C THR A 62 -13.08 15.57 -36.79
N THR A 63 -11.80 15.67 -37.17
CA THR A 63 -10.94 14.52 -37.49
C THR A 63 -10.43 13.81 -36.23
N GLY A 64 -10.45 14.48 -35.08
CA GLY A 64 -9.94 13.98 -33.81
C GLY A 64 -8.42 14.12 -33.64
N ARG A 65 -7.71 14.68 -34.63
CA ARG A 65 -6.26 14.92 -34.59
C ARG A 65 -5.87 15.85 -33.45
N ALA A 66 -6.60 16.93 -33.24
CA ALA A 66 -6.35 17.89 -32.17
C ALA A 66 -6.53 17.23 -30.80
N ARG A 67 -7.60 16.43 -30.63
CA ARG A 67 -7.88 15.70 -29.40
C ARG A 67 -6.79 14.67 -29.10
N LYS A 68 -6.30 13.96 -30.11
CA LYS A 68 -5.19 13.02 -29.97
C LYS A 68 -3.90 13.69 -29.53
N LEU A 69 -3.54 14.84 -30.10
CA LEU A 69 -2.37 15.61 -29.63
C LEU A 69 -2.55 16.11 -28.20
N LEU A 70 -3.77 16.52 -27.84
CA LEU A 70 -4.07 16.91 -26.47
C LEU A 70 -3.93 15.73 -25.50
N SER A 71 -4.39 14.52 -25.85
CA SER A 71 -4.27 13.35 -24.97
C SER A 71 -2.80 13.02 -24.67
N GLU A 72 -1.93 13.03 -25.70
CA GLU A 72 -0.48 12.84 -25.52
C GLU A 72 0.12 13.88 -24.57
N ALA A 73 -0.33 15.13 -24.68
CA ALA A 73 0.20 16.21 -23.86
C ALA A 73 -0.27 16.14 -22.40
N ILE A 74 -1.38 15.50 -22.06
CA ILE A 74 -1.97 15.57 -20.71
C ILE A 74 -1.82 14.27 -19.90
N THR A 75 -1.44 13.17 -20.53
CA THR A 75 -1.20 11.90 -19.82
C THR A 75 0.07 11.96 -18.98
N THR A 76 0.08 11.26 -17.85
CA THR A 76 1.25 11.16 -16.98
C THR A 76 1.66 9.70 -16.93
N HIS A 77 2.85 9.42 -17.44
CA HIS A 77 3.38 8.07 -17.59
C HIS A 77 4.43 7.84 -16.52
N HIS A 78 4.02 7.25 -15.41
CA HIS A 78 4.94 6.78 -14.37
C HIS A 78 4.67 5.30 -14.11
N THR A 79 5.62 4.46 -14.48
CA THR A 79 5.54 3.00 -14.44
C THR A 79 6.96 2.43 -14.34
N TYR A 80 7.08 1.22 -13.79
CA TYR A 80 8.32 0.48 -13.67
C TYR A 80 8.02 -1.01 -13.50
N PHE A 81 9.00 -1.85 -13.79
CA PHE A 81 8.86 -3.30 -13.65
C PHE A 81 8.58 -3.69 -12.20
N LEU A 82 7.71 -4.70 -12.01
CA LEU A 82 7.30 -5.19 -10.68
C LEU A 82 6.77 -4.09 -9.72
N ARG A 83 6.18 -3.02 -10.27
CA ARG A 83 5.43 -2.05 -9.46
C ARG A 83 4.33 -2.76 -8.68
N GLU A 84 4.27 -2.55 -7.36
CA GLU A 84 3.37 -3.25 -6.43
C GLU A 84 3.46 -4.79 -6.61
N GLU A 85 4.67 -5.33 -6.43
CA GLU A 85 5.04 -6.70 -6.77
C GLU A 85 4.10 -7.79 -6.21
N ASP A 86 3.49 -7.54 -5.05
CA ASP A 86 2.55 -8.46 -4.40
C ASP A 86 1.36 -8.83 -5.30
N HIS A 87 0.92 -7.91 -6.19
CA HIS A 87 -0.11 -8.21 -7.19
C HIS A 87 0.35 -9.24 -8.20
N PHE A 88 1.60 -9.15 -8.67
CA PHE A 88 2.16 -10.08 -9.64
C PHE A 88 2.39 -11.47 -9.02
N TRP A 89 2.81 -11.52 -7.76
CA TRP A 89 2.96 -12.78 -7.03
C TRP A 89 1.62 -13.42 -6.71
N TYR A 90 0.62 -12.64 -6.30
CA TYR A 90 -0.74 -13.15 -6.13
C TYR A 90 -1.34 -13.64 -7.47
N PHE A 91 -1.08 -12.91 -8.56
CA PHE A 91 -1.46 -13.33 -9.90
C PHE A 91 -0.84 -14.69 -10.23
N ARG A 92 0.47 -14.87 -9.98
CA ARG A 92 1.20 -16.12 -10.20
C ARG A 92 0.67 -17.28 -9.37
N ASP A 93 0.52 -17.06 -8.07
CA ASP A 93 0.33 -18.14 -7.08
C ASP A 93 -1.14 -18.52 -6.89
N VAL A 94 -2.07 -17.63 -7.22
CA VAL A 94 -3.51 -17.85 -7.00
C VAL A 94 -4.32 -17.73 -8.29
N VAL A 95 -4.13 -16.64 -9.04
CA VAL A 95 -4.98 -16.37 -10.21
C VAL A 95 -4.63 -17.26 -11.39
N LEU A 96 -3.35 -17.46 -11.72
CA LEU A 96 -2.94 -18.34 -12.82
C LEU A 96 -3.40 -19.80 -12.63
N PRO A 97 -3.26 -20.42 -11.43
CA PRO A 97 -3.87 -21.72 -11.15
C PRO A 97 -5.38 -21.75 -11.37
N TRP A 98 -6.09 -20.73 -10.90
CA TRP A 98 -7.54 -20.63 -11.11
C TRP A 98 -7.89 -20.47 -12.60
N ILE A 99 -7.19 -19.61 -13.35
CA ILE A 99 -7.38 -19.42 -14.80
C ILE A 99 -7.19 -20.76 -15.52
N ALA A 100 -6.13 -21.50 -15.19
CA ALA A 100 -5.86 -22.77 -15.83
C ALA A 100 -6.95 -23.82 -15.53
N GLN A 101 -7.62 -23.76 -14.39
CA GLN A 101 -8.79 -24.59 -14.10
C GLN A 101 -10.03 -24.11 -14.87
N ALA A 102 -10.31 -22.80 -14.85
CA ALA A 102 -11.49 -22.21 -15.47
C ALA A 102 -11.48 -22.33 -17.01
N ALA A 103 -10.31 -22.18 -17.61
CA ALA A 103 -10.10 -22.29 -19.05
C ALA A 103 -9.65 -23.69 -19.50
N ALA A 104 -9.66 -24.72 -18.63
CA ALA A 104 -9.17 -26.07 -18.96
C ALA A 104 -9.81 -26.68 -20.21
N ARG A 105 -11.09 -26.38 -20.46
CA ARG A 105 -11.81 -26.85 -21.66
C ARG A 105 -11.49 -26.09 -22.93
N THR A 106 -11.23 -24.79 -22.84
CA THR A 106 -11.05 -23.91 -24.00
C THR A 106 -9.60 -23.66 -24.34
N GLN A 107 -8.71 -23.77 -23.34
CA GLN A 107 -7.29 -23.42 -23.36
C GLN A 107 -6.98 -21.97 -23.82
N ASP A 108 -8.01 -21.15 -24.00
CA ASP A 108 -7.99 -19.73 -24.37
C ASP A 108 -7.98 -18.87 -23.09
N VAL A 109 -6.82 -18.28 -22.78
CA VAL A 109 -6.57 -17.38 -21.65
C VAL A 109 -6.54 -15.94 -22.15
N ARG A 110 -7.23 -15.07 -21.41
CA ARG A 110 -7.46 -13.66 -21.79
C ARG A 110 -7.17 -12.75 -20.62
N THR A 111 -6.12 -11.97 -20.75
CA THR A 111 -5.63 -10.99 -19.76
C THR A 111 -5.67 -9.61 -20.39
N TRP A 112 -6.13 -8.60 -19.65
CA TRP A 112 -6.10 -7.21 -20.09
C TRP A 112 -5.30 -6.34 -19.12
N CYS A 113 -4.25 -5.68 -19.60
CA CYS A 113 -3.56 -4.58 -18.94
C CYS A 113 -4.10 -3.25 -19.48
N ALA A 114 -5.00 -2.64 -18.72
CA ALA A 114 -5.64 -1.37 -18.97
C ALA A 114 -4.80 -0.23 -18.37
N ALA A 115 -4.38 0.71 -19.22
CA ALA A 115 -3.39 1.77 -18.94
C ALA A 115 -1.95 1.23 -18.78
N CYS A 116 -1.46 0.53 -19.80
CA CYS A 116 -0.15 -0.13 -19.76
C CYS A 116 1.05 0.83 -19.82
N SER A 117 0.85 2.12 -20.09
CA SER A 117 1.89 3.12 -20.25
C SER A 117 3.00 2.64 -21.20
N THR A 118 4.26 2.61 -20.74
CA THR A 118 5.43 2.20 -21.54
C THR A 118 5.67 0.69 -21.52
N GLY A 119 4.74 -0.11 -21.00
CA GLY A 119 4.66 -1.56 -21.20
C GLY A 119 5.25 -2.42 -20.09
N GLU A 120 5.88 -1.86 -19.04
CA GLU A 120 6.55 -2.62 -17.99
C GLU A 120 5.59 -3.59 -17.25
N GLU A 121 4.37 -3.15 -16.95
CA GLU A 121 3.34 -4.02 -16.36
C GLU A 121 2.94 -5.13 -17.34
N ALA A 122 2.69 -4.80 -18.61
CA ALA A 122 2.32 -5.76 -19.63
C ALA A 122 3.41 -6.82 -19.84
N TYR A 123 4.69 -6.43 -19.89
CA TYR A 123 5.79 -7.37 -20.00
C TYR A 123 5.93 -8.24 -18.75
N THR A 124 5.70 -7.69 -17.55
CA THR A 124 5.70 -8.46 -16.30
C THR A 124 4.61 -9.55 -16.33
N LEU A 125 3.40 -9.19 -16.74
CA LEU A 125 2.29 -10.16 -16.91
C LEU A 125 2.60 -11.21 -17.97
N ALA A 126 3.20 -10.80 -19.08
CA ALA A 126 3.58 -11.71 -20.16
C ALA A 126 4.63 -12.73 -19.71
N MET A 127 5.66 -12.31 -18.97
CA MET A 127 6.68 -13.23 -18.43
C MET A 127 6.04 -14.28 -17.51
N LEU A 128 5.14 -13.85 -16.61
CA LEU A 128 4.42 -14.76 -15.71
C LEU A 128 3.50 -15.74 -16.45
N LEU A 129 2.75 -15.25 -17.45
CA LEU A 129 1.90 -16.09 -18.29
C LEU A 129 2.74 -17.13 -19.04
N THR A 130 3.86 -16.72 -19.64
CA THR A 130 4.77 -17.62 -20.34
C THR A 130 5.32 -18.68 -19.40
N GLU A 131 5.93 -18.31 -18.27
CA GLU A 131 6.49 -19.29 -17.33
C GLU A 131 5.45 -20.30 -16.84
N TYR A 132 4.24 -19.84 -16.54
CA TYR A 132 3.19 -20.70 -16.00
C TYR A 132 2.63 -21.69 -17.03
N PHE A 133 2.32 -21.22 -18.24
CA PHE A 133 1.64 -22.04 -19.25
C PHE A 133 2.60 -22.82 -20.14
N SER A 134 3.86 -22.38 -20.33
CA SER A 134 4.86 -23.15 -21.08
C SER A 134 5.14 -24.52 -20.44
N LEU A 135 4.99 -24.66 -19.11
CA LEU A 135 5.16 -25.92 -18.39
C LEU A 135 3.98 -26.90 -18.54
N ARG A 136 2.83 -26.45 -19.05
CA ARG A 136 1.56 -27.21 -19.10
C ARG A 136 1.25 -27.84 -20.46
N GLY A 137 2.21 -27.84 -21.38
CA GLY A 137 2.11 -28.50 -22.69
C GLY A 137 1.60 -27.58 -23.81
N ALA A 138 1.67 -28.08 -25.05
CA ALA A 138 1.20 -27.37 -26.24
C ALA A 138 -0.34 -27.26 -26.26
N GLY A 139 -0.87 -26.10 -26.66
CA GLY A 139 -2.31 -25.88 -26.87
C GLY A 139 -2.94 -24.71 -26.10
N TRP A 140 -2.23 -24.12 -25.14
CA TRP A 140 -2.70 -22.91 -24.45
C TRP A 140 -2.47 -21.66 -25.30
N GLU A 141 -3.54 -20.91 -25.56
CA GLU A 141 -3.48 -19.60 -26.20
C GLU A 141 -3.56 -18.53 -25.11
N THR A 142 -2.42 -17.91 -24.78
CA THR A 142 -2.35 -16.83 -23.78
C THR A 142 -2.37 -15.48 -24.47
N SER A 143 -3.55 -14.87 -24.57
CA SER A 143 -3.70 -13.52 -25.10
C SER A 143 -3.55 -12.47 -23.99
N LEU A 144 -2.59 -11.56 -24.17
CA LEU A 144 -2.43 -10.37 -23.35
C LEU A 144 -2.73 -9.13 -24.18
N LEU A 145 -3.86 -8.48 -23.90
CA LEU A 145 -4.18 -7.17 -24.45
C LEU A 145 -3.57 -6.09 -23.54
N ALA A 146 -2.78 -5.19 -24.09
CA ALA A 146 -2.22 -4.05 -23.37
C ALA A 146 -2.67 -2.76 -24.04
N THR A 147 -3.32 -1.88 -23.30
CA THR A 147 -3.90 -0.65 -23.87
C THR A 147 -3.57 0.59 -23.09
N ASP A 148 -3.40 1.71 -23.78
CA ASP A 148 -3.21 3.03 -23.18
C ASP A 148 -3.88 4.10 -24.05
N LEU A 149 -4.10 5.29 -23.50
CA LEU A 149 -4.66 6.41 -24.24
C LEU A 149 -3.63 7.01 -25.23
N SER A 150 -2.34 7.01 -24.85
CA SER A 150 -1.25 7.56 -25.66
C SER A 150 -0.76 6.54 -26.69
N GLU A 151 -0.75 6.94 -27.97
CA GLU A 151 -0.16 6.15 -29.05
C GLU A 151 1.37 6.17 -29.00
N GLU A 152 1.97 7.26 -28.53
CA GLU A 152 3.41 7.38 -28.39
C GLU A 152 3.96 6.34 -27.41
N VAL A 153 3.36 6.23 -26.21
CA VAL A 153 3.81 5.24 -25.22
C VAL A 153 3.48 3.81 -25.66
N ILE A 154 2.38 3.60 -26.39
CA ILE A 154 2.07 2.30 -27.00
C ILE A 154 3.12 1.90 -28.03
N ALA A 155 3.57 2.82 -28.87
CA ALA A 155 4.64 2.57 -29.83
C ALA A 155 5.99 2.31 -29.12
N GLN A 156 6.26 3.01 -28.01
CA GLN A 156 7.40 2.71 -27.15
C GLN A 156 7.31 1.31 -26.53
N ALA A 157 6.16 0.97 -25.93
CA ALA A 157 5.91 -0.32 -25.33
C ALA A 157 6.09 -1.46 -26.34
N ALA A 158 5.56 -1.31 -27.56
CA ALA A 158 5.69 -2.31 -28.62
C ALA A 158 7.16 -2.57 -29.07
N ARG A 159 8.04 -1.57 -28.95
CA ARG A 159 9.49 -1.75 -29.19
C ARG A 159 10.14 -2.60 -28.09
N GLY A 160 9.63 -2.52 -26.87
CA GLY A 160 10.11 -3.26 -25.70
C GLY A 160 11.56 -2.94 -25.34
N ILE A 161 11.99 -1.69 -25.51
CA ILE A 161 13.36 -1.25 -25.23
C ILE A 161 13.35 -0.42 -23.95
N TYR A 162 14.19 -0.80 -23.00
CA TYR A 162 14.25 -0.22 -21.65
C TYR A 162 15.69 0.05 -21.24
N ALA A 163 15.89 1.01 -20.35
CA ALA A 163 17.18 1.26 -19.74
C ALA A 163 17.61 0.06 -18.87
N ALA A 164 18.93 -0.18 -18.75
CA ALA A 164 19.45 -1.37 -18.08
C ALA A 164 19.13 -1.40 -16.58
N ASP A 165 19.07 -0.24 -15.94
CA ASP A 165 18.66 -0.04 -14.55
C ASP A 165 17.17 -0.36 -14.33
N ALA A 166 16.29 0.02 -15.25
CA ALA A 166 14.88 -0.34 -15.19
C ALA A 166 14.66 -1.87 -15.24
N VAL A 167 15.45 -2.57 -16.06
CA VAL A 167 15.41 -4.04 -16.15
C VAL A 167 16.07 -4.72 -14.94
N ALA A 168 17.04 -4.06 -14.29
CA ALA A 168 17.72 -4.59 -13.11
C ALA A 168 16.78 -4.80 -11.90
N ALA A 169 15.60 -4.17 -11.91
CA ALA A 169 14.56 -4.41 -10.90
C ALA A 169 13.91 -5.80 -11.02
N LEU A 170 14.06 -6.49 -12.15
CA LEU A 170 13.53 -7.85 -12.36
C LEU A 170 14.45 -8.91 -11.75
N PRO A 171 13.94 -10.11 -11.40
CA PRO A 171 14.78 -11.25 -11.03
C PRO A 171 15.82 -11.58 -12.11
N GLU A 172 17.04 -11.94 -11.71
CA GLU A 172 18.15 -12.20 -12.66
C GLU A 172 17.81 -13.21 -13.74
N HIS A 173 17.07 -14.27 -13.40
CA HIS A 173 16.64 -15.28 -14.37
C HIS A 173 15.71 -14.70 -15.44
N TRP A 174 14.82 -13.76 -15.10
CA TRP A 174 13.98 -13.06 -16.09
C TRP A 174 14.79 -12.10 -16.95
N GLN A 175 15.74 -11.38 -16.36
CA GLN A 175 16.63 -10.51 -17.13
C GLN A 175 17.37 -11.30 -18.21
N CYS A 176 17.93 -12.45 -17.84
CA CYS A 176 18.68 -13.33 -18.75
C CYS A 176 17.77 -14.00 -19.80
N ALA A 177 16.58 -14.45 -19.41
CA ALA A 177 15.67 -15.18 -20.29
C ALA A 177 14.93 -14.27 -21.28
N TYR A 178 14.53 -13.07 -20.84
CA TYR A 178 13.58 -12.23 -21.56
C TYR A 178 14.16 -10.92 -22.11
N PHE A 179 15.40 -10.56 -21.79
CA PHE A 179 16.01 -9.31 -22.26
C PHE A 179 17.40 -9.50 -22.86
N HIS A 180 17.57 -9.04 -24.10
CA HIS A 180 18.87 -9.00 -24.77
C HIS A 180 19.54 -7.63 -24.61
N PRO A 181 20.86 -7.60 -24.36
CA PRO A 181 21.61 -6.35 -24.34
C PRO A 181 21.68 -5.75 -25.76
N ARG A 182 21.59 -4.42 -25.84
CA ARG A 182 21.77 -3.64 -27.07
C ARG A 182 23.10 -2.89 -27.05
N ARG A 183 23.52 -2.41 -28.23
CA ARG A 183 24.78 -1.64 -28.40
C ARG A 183 24.76 -0.26 -27.74
N ASP A 184 23.56 0.29 -27.54
CA ASP A 184 23.30 1.59 -26.92
C ASP A 184 23.26 1.52 -25.37
N GLY A 185 23.60 0.36 -24.78
CA GLY A 185 23.55 0.13 -23.34
C GLY A 185 22.15 -0.16 -22.80
N GLN A 186 21.12 -0.17 -23.65
CA GLN A 186 19.76 -0.53 -23.28
C GLN A 186 19.54 -2.04 -23.35
N ARG A 187 18.39 -2.49 -22.86
CA ARG A 187 17.92 -3.86 -22.88
C ARG A 187 16.65 -3.93 -23.74
N GLN A 188 16.50 -4.99 -24.52
CA GLN A 188 15.30 -5.20 -25.33
C GLN A 188 14.63 -6.52 -25.02
N ALA A 189 13.32 -6.48 -24.83
CA ALA A 189 12.49 -7.67 -24.68
C ALA A 189 12.62 -8.59 -25.92
N VAL A 190 12.80 -9.89 -25.66
CA VAL A 190 12.88 -10.92 -26.71
C VAL A 190 11.65 -10.89 -27.60
N GLU A 191 11.84 -11.22 -28.88
CA GLU A 191 10.77 -11.11 -29.88
C GLU A 191 9.54 -11.94 -29.52
N ALA A 192 9.73 -13.18 -29.06
CA ALA A 192 8.63 -14.05 -28.64
C ALA A 192 7.74 -13.42 -27.55
N LEU A 193 8.36 -12.73 -26.58
CA LEU A 193 7.64 -12.02 -25.52
C LEU A 193 6.93 -10.77 -26.06
N ARG A 194 7.53 -10.05 -27.01
CA ARG A 194 6.86 -8.89 -27.64
C ARG A 194 5.65 -9.32 -28.47
N GLN A 195 5.74 -10.45 -29.15
CA GLN A 195 4.67 -11.00 -29.99
C GLN A 195 3.51 -11.60 -29.18
N SER A 196 3.72 -11.96 -27.90
CA SER A 196 2.64 -12.45 -27.03
C SER A 196 1.74 -11.32 -26.49
N ILE A 197 2.13 -10.06 -26.70
CA ILE A 197 1.39 -8.88 -26.22
C ILE A 197 0.78 -8.12 -27.39
N VAL A 198 -0.51 -7.87 -27.33
CA VAL A 198 -1.23 -7.05 -28.29
C VAL A 198 -1.36 -5.63 -27.74
N PHE A 199 -0.51 -4.73 -28.21
CA PHE A 199 -0.59 -3.31 -27.85
C PHE A 199 -1.60 -2.55 -28.71
N ARG A 200 -2.52 -1.79 -28.11
CA ARG A 200 -3.51 -0.96 -28.82
C ARG A 200 -3.82 0.36 -28.10
N PRO A 201 -3.95 1.48 -28.83
CA PRO A 201 -4.51 2.68 -28.23
C PRO A 201 -5.98 2.44 -27.87
N PHE A 202 -6.39 2.83 -26.66
CA PHE A 202 -7.76 2.66 -26.18
C PHE A 202 -8.11 3.70 -25.11
N ASN A 203 -9.27 4.35 -25.28
CA ASN A 203 -9.83 5.24 -24.26
C ASN A 203 -10.77 4.44 -23.34
N LEU A 204 -10.44 4.35 -22.05
CA LEU A 204 -11.25 3.66 -21.04
C LEU A 204 -12.66 4.27 -20.87
N LEU A 205 -12.87 5.51 -21.31
CA LEU A 205 -14.18 6.17 -21.28
C LEU A 205 -15.03 5.90 -22.51
N THR A 206 -14.55 5.08 -23.44
CA THR A 206 -15.41 4.59 -24.53
C THR A 206 -16.67 3.98 -23.92
N HIS A 207 -17.85 4.43 -24.39
CA HIS A 207 -19.14 4.00 -23.86
C HIS A 207 -19.36 2.50 -24.01
N VAL A 208 -18.97 1.93 -25.14
CA VAL A 208 -19.07 0.49 -25.42
C VAL A 208 -17.69 -0.04 -25.74
N PHE A 209 -17.19 -0.96 -24.93
CA PHE A 209 -15.89 -1.58 -25.21
C PHE A 209 -16.01 -2.54 -26.41
N PRO A 210 -15.12 -2.43 -27.41
CA PRO A 210 -15.21 -3.15 -28.68
C PRO A 210 -14.62 -4.58 -28.59
N PHE A 211 -14.74 -5.22 -27.43
CA PHE A 211 -14.20 -6.56 -27.20
C PHE A 211 -15.17 -7.63 -27.71
N ARG A 212 -14.64 -8.81 -28.05
CA ARG A 212 -15.46 -9.94 -28.55
C ARG A 212 -15.76 -10.97 -27.47
N LYS A 213 -14.89 -11.11 -26.48
CA LYS A 213 -14.97 -12.08 -25.39
C LYS A 213 -14.58 -11.41 -24.07
N PRO A 214 -15.16 -11.84 -22.94
CA PRO A 214 -14.76 -11.37 -21.61
C PRO A 214 -13.38 -11.90 -21.20
N PHE A 215 -12.70 -11.15 -20.34
CA PHE A 215 -11.38 -11.46 -19.80
C PHE A 215 -11.48 -12.32 -18.54
N HIS A 216 -10.42 -13.09 -18.27
CA HIS A 216 -10.27 -13.79 -17.00
C HIS A 216 -9.73 -12.87 -15.91
N VAL A 217 -8.89 -11.92 -16.32
CA VAL A 217 -8.29 -10.93 -15.43
C VAL A 217 -8.15 -9.59 -16.14
N ILE A 218 -8.38 -8.51 -15.40
CA ILE A 218 -8.14 -7.13 -15.82
C ILE A 218 -7.23 -6.49 -14.78
N PHE A 219 -6.13 -5.90 -15.25
CA PHE A 219 -5.29 -4.99 -14.48
C PHE A 219 -5.61 -3.57 -14.92
N CYS A 220 -6.03 -2.71 -14.01
CA CYS A 220 -6.28 -1.30 -14.25
C CYS A 220 -5.74 -0.49 -13.07
N ARG A 221 -4.44 -0.27 -13.07
CA ARG A 221 -3.70 0.21 -11.90
C ARG A 221 -3.19 1.63 -12.08
N ASN A 222 -3.33 2.44 -11.02
CA ASN A 222 -2.80 3.80 -10.93
C ASN A 222 -3.27 4.75 -12.06
N VAL A 223 -4.48 4.53 -12.57
CA VAL A 223 -5.11 5.35 -13.61
C VAL A 223 -6.46 5.93 -13.16
N MET A 224 -7.23 5.22 -12.34
CA MET A 224 -8.52 5.69 -11.85
C MET A 224 -8.38 6.85 -10.86
N ILE A 225 -7.19 7.06 -10.30
CA ILE A 225 -6.85 8.26 -9.50
C ILE A 225 -7.02 9.58 -10.26
N TYR A 226 -7.06 9.55 -11.59
CA TYR A 226 -7.27 10.74 -12.42
C TYR A 226 -8.75 11.05 -12.68
N PHE A 227 -9.66 10.13 -12.33
CA PHE A 227 -11.08 10.23 -12.63
C PHE A 227 -11.90 10.65 -11.41
N ASP A 228 -13.03 11.30 -11.66
CA ASP A 228 -14.01 11.57 -10.60
C ASP A 228 -14.73 10.29 -10.15
N ARG A 229 -15.53 10.42 -9.08
CA ARG A 229 -16.24 9.28 -8.50
C ARG A 229 -17.20 8.63 -9.50
N GLU A 230 -17.96 9.42 -10.26
CA GLU A 230 -18.96 8.93 -11.19
C GLU A 230 -18.31 8.14 -12.34
N THR A 231 -17.28 8.72 -12.96
CA THR A 231 -16.50 8.12 -14.04
C THR A 231 -15.85 6.82 -13.59
N ARG A 232 -15.25 6.81 -12.39
CA ARG A 232 -14.67 5.59 -11.80
C ARG A 232 -15.72 4.51 -11.58
N THR A 233 -16.89 4.86 -11.05
CA THR A 233 -17.98 3.91 -10.82
C THR A 233 -18.48 3.30 -12.14
N GLU A 234 -18.68 4.11 -13.18
CA GLU A 234 -19.06 3.61 -14.51
C GLU A 234 -17.98 2.68 -15.09
N LEU A 235 -16.71 3.08 -14.99
CA LEU A 235 -15.60 2.29 -15.49
C LEU A 235 -15.49 0.92 -14.80
N VAL A 236 -15.62 0.88 -13.47
CA VAL A 236 -15.65 -0.37 -12.69
C VAL A 236 -16.80 -1.27 -13.13
N ARG A 237 -18.00 -0.72 -13.38
CA ARG A 237 -19.13 -1.51 -13.90
C ARG A 237 -18.82 -2.11 -15.27
N LYS A 238 -18.21 -1.34 -16.17
CA LYS A 238 -17.75 -1.87 -17.47
C LYS A 238 -16.73 -3.00 -17.28
N PHE A 239 -15.78 -2.87 -16.35
CA PHE A 239 -14.85 -3.97 -16.05
C PHE A 239 -15.58 -5.20 -15.51
N TYR A 240 -16.56 -5.02 -14.63
CA TYR A 240 -17.40 -6.11 -14.12
C TYR A 240 -18.08 -6.87 -15.27
N ASP A 241 -18.67 -6.17 -16.23
CA ASP A 241 -19.37 -6.78 -17.36
C ASP A 241 -18.42 -7.56 -18.28
N TRP A 242 -17.19 -7.06 -18.45
CA TRP A 242 -16.16 -7.68 -19.30
C TRP A 242 -15.31 -8.73 -18.60
N LEU A 243 -15.59 -9.07 -17.34
CA LEU A 243 -14.98 -10.22 -16.65
C LEU A 243 -15.84 -11.48 -16.76
N VAL A 244 -15.20 -12.63 -16.94
CA VAL A 244 -15.86 -13.93 -16.77
C VAL A 244 -16.33 -14.12 -15.32
N PRO A 245 -17.38 -14.93 -15.06
CA PRO A 245 -17.72 -15.33 -13.69
C PRO A 245 -16.50 -15.92 -12.96
N GLY A 246 -16.23 -15.46 -11.75
CA GLY A 246 -15.02 -15.81 -11.00
C GLY A 246 -13.76 -15.03 -11.36
N GLY A 247 -13.79 -14.18 -12.39
CA GLY A 247 -12.66 -13.39 -12.89
C GLY A 247 -12.17 -12.30 -11.92
N TYR A 248 -10.94 -11.84 -12.12
CA TYR A 248 -10.25 -10.94 -11.19
C TYR A 248 -10.03 -9.53 -11.77
N LEU A 249 -10.16 -8.52 -10.91
CA LEU A 249 -9.81 -7.13 -11.19
C LEU A 249 -8.69 -6.70 -10.22
N PHE A 250 -7.59 -6.19 -10.77
CA PHE A 250 -6.49 -5.58 -10.02
C PHE A 250 -6.49 -4.08 -10.25
N VAL A 251 -6.37 -3.31 -9.16
CA VAL A 251 -6.27 -1.84 -9.17
C VAL A 251 -5.01 -1.41 -8.40
N GLY A 252 -4.63 -0.14 -8.44
CA GLY A 252 -3.46 0.37 -7.73
C GLY A 252 -3.70 0.53 -6.23
N HIS A 253 -2.66 0.58 -5.41
CA HIS A 253 -2.80 0.72 -3.94
C HIS A 253 -3.56 1.96 -3.46
N ALA A 254 -3.53 3.05 -4.24
CA ALA A 254 -4.26 4.28 -3.94
C ALA A 254 -5.72 4.24 -4.42
N GLU A 255 -6.16 3.14 -5.03
CA GLU A 255 -7.45 3.04 -5.69
C GLU A 255 -8.38 2.10 -4.93
N THR A 256 -9.63 2.53 -4.79
CA THR A 256 -10.68 1.75 -4.14
C THR A 256 -11.84 1.53 -5.10
N VAL A 257 -12.37 0.31 -5.08
CA VAL A 257 -13.57 -0.07 -5.82
C VAL A 257 -14.74 -0.06 -4.86
N ASP A 258 -15.78 0.69 -5.22
CA ASP A 258 -17.03 0.77 -4.46
C ASP A 258 -17.88 -0.48 -4.75
N CYS A 259 -17.81 -1.48 -3.85
CA CYS A 259 -18.50 -2.76 -4.00
C CYS A 259 -20.03 -2.65 -3.88
N GLU A 260 -20.58 -1.52 -3.43
CA GLU A 260 -22.03 -1.29 -3.47
C GLU A 260 -22.52 -1.02 -4.90
N MET A 261 -21.63 -0.53 -5.77
CA MET A 261 -21.98 -0.07 -7.12
C MET A 261 -21.67 -1.08 -8.22
N ALA A 262 -20.73 -1.98 -7.98
CA ALA A 262 -20.46 -3.15 -8.81
C ALA A 262 -20.23 -4.34 -7.86
N PRO A 263 -20.94 -5.47 -8.02
CA PRO A 263 -20.99 -6.54 -7.02
C PRO A 263 -19.74 -7.42 -7.06
N PHE A 264 -18.57 -6.81 -6.99
CA PHE A 264 -17.30 -7.49 -6.79
C PHE A 264 -17.19 -8.00 -5.35
N LEU A 265 -16.63 -9.20 -5.21
CA LEU A 265 -16.15 -9.71 -3.94
C LEU A 265 -14.77 -9.11 -3.69
N TYR A 266 -14.61 -8.45 -2.55
CA TYR A 266 -13.28 -8.06 -2.08
C TYR A 266 -12.47 -9.32 -1.75
N VAL A 267 -11.28 -9.44 -2.34
CA VAL A 267 -10.38 -10.58 -2.10
C VAL A 267 -9.25 -10.16 -1.17
N GLN A 268 -8.57 -9.08 -1.55
CA GLN A 268 -7.46 -8.49 -0.81
C GLN A 268 -7.28 -7.02 -1.25
N PRO A 269 -6.42 -6.20 -0.61
CA PRO A 269 -6.21 -4.82 -1.01
C PRO A 269 -5.98 -4.74 -2.52
N SER A 270 -6.77 -3.89 -3.15
CA SER A 270 -6.67 -3.62 -4.58
C SER A 270 -6.88 -4.84 -5.50
N VAL A 271 -7.43 -5.94 -4.99
CA VAL A 271 -7.81 -7.13 -5.78
C VAL A 271 -9.24 -7.55 -5.47
N TYR A 272 -10.02 -7.67 -6.54
CA TYR A 272 -11.44 -7.93 -6.50
C TYR A 272 -11.80 -9.10 -7.41
N ARG A 273 -12.89 -9.80 -7.11
CA ARG A 273 -13.32 -10.98 -7.87
C ARG A 273 -14.80 -10.92 -8.21
N LYS A 274 -15.14 -11.19 -9.46
CA LYS A 274 -16.52 -11.34 -9.91
C LYS A 274 -17.12 -12.63 -9.32
N PRO A 275 -18.30 -12.60 -8.67
CA PRO A 275 -18.98 -13.80 -8.21
C PRO A 275 -19.21 -14.83 -9.34
N VAL A 276 -19.30 -16.11 -8.98
CA VAL A 276 -19.45 -17.20 -9.97
C VAL A 276 -20.91 -17.38 -10.42
N ASP A 277 -21.90 -16.80 -9.71
CA ASP A 277 -23.33 -16.89 -10.07
C ASP A 277 -24.13 -15.62 -9.74
N ALA A 278 -25.02 -15.21 -10.66
CA ALA A 278 -26.14 -14.28 -10.41
C ALA A 278 -27.49 -15.01 -10.26
N ALA A 279 -27.52 -16.34 -10.20
CA ALA A 279 -28.76 -17.14 -10.14
C ALA A 279 -28.95 -17.98 -8.86
N HIS A 280 -27.96 -18.08 -7.97
CA HIS A 280 -28.12 -18.78 -6.69
C HIS A 280 -27.35 -18.09 -5.57
N THR A 281 -27.92 -16.99 -5.06
CA THR A 281 -27.89 -16.59 -3.65
C THR A 281 -28.83 -15.39 -3.52
N ALA A 282 -30.12 -15.68 -3.43
CA ALA A 282 -30.97 -14.85 -2.61
C ALA A 282 -30.39 -14.94 -1.20
N VAL A 283 -29.67 -13.90 -0.78
CA VAL A 283 -29.43 -13.68 0.65
C VAL A 283 -30.82 -13.35 1.22
N PRO A 284 -31.36 -14.11 2.19
CA PRO A 284 -32.47 -13.59 2.96
C PRO A 284 -31.94 -12.34 3.66
N ALA A 285 -32.60 -11.22 3.44
CA ALA A 285 -32.43 -10.04 4.27
C ALA A 285 -32.74 -10.45 5.73
N ALA A 286 -31.69 -10.69 6.52
CA ALA A 286 -31.81 -10.65 7.97
C ALA A 286 -31.82 -9.16 8.35
N GLY A 287 -33.05 -8.66 8.52
CA GLY A 287 -33.32 -7.28 8.85
C GLY A 287 -32.65 -6.85 10.16
N HIS A 288 -32.09 -5.65 10.14
CA HIS A 288 -31.97 -4.83 11.34
C HIS A 288 -33.40 -4.48 11.80
N ALA A 289 -33.96 -5.32 12.67
CA ALA A 289 -35.11 -4.97 13.48
C ALA A 289 -34.63 -4.77 14.93
N SER A 290 -34.66 -3.50 15.34
CA SER A 290 -34.70 -3.03 16.72
C SER A 290 -35.54 -3.93 17.62
N LEU A 291 -35.07 -4.21 18.84
CA LEU A 291 -35.93 -4.28 20.03
C LEU A 291 -35.10 -4.26 21.32
N ALA A 292 -35.28 -3.16 22.05
CA ALA A 292 -35.09 -3.09 23.48
C ALA A 292 -36.08 -4.02 24.22
N ALA A 293 -35.76 -4.27 25.49
CA ALA A 293 -36.60 -4.81 26.57
C ALA A 293 -36.83 -6.33 26.60
N ALA A 294 -36.20 -7.00 27.58
CA ALA A 294 -36.91 -7.71 28.65
C ALA A 294 -35.90 -8.39 29.60
N ARG A 295 -35.74 -7.83 30.81
CA ARG A 295 -35.19 -8.50 31.99
C ARG A 295 -36.34 -8.76 32.96
N ALA A 296 -36.67 -10.02 33.21
CA ALA A 296 -37.40 -10.57 34.36
C ALA A 296 -37.40 -12.10 34.18
N GLY A 297 -37.13 -12.99 35.12
CA GLY A 297 -36.80 -12.95 36.55
C GLY A 297 -36.42 -14.38 36.97
N VAL A 298 -36.52 -14.69 38.28
CA VAL A 298 -36.28 -15.96 39.03
C VAL A 298 -34.95 -15.88 39.83
N GLN A 299 -34.97 -15.42 41.11
CA GLN A 299 -35.18 -16.15 42.38
C GLN A 299 -34.13 -17.26 42.64
N GLY A 300 -33.43 -17.46 43.77
CA GLY A 300 -33.38 -16.83 45.10
C GLY A 300 -33.06 -17.85 46.22
N SER A 301 -31.82 -17.85 46.76
CA SER A 301 -31.35 -18.24 48.14
C SER A 301 -31.42 -19.70 48.66
N PRO A 302 -30.67 -20.13 49.74
CA PRO A 302 -30.04 -19.35 50.85
C PRO A 302 -28.62 -19.72 51.42
N ARG A 303 -27.98 -18.70 52.04
CA ARG A 303 -27.14 -18.53 53.30
C ARG A 303 -26.58 -19.79 54.05
N THR A 304 -25.44 -19.85 54.80
CA THR A 304 -24.45 -18.99 55.55
C THR A 304 -23.36 -19.92 56.20
N PRO A 305 -22.41 -19.55 57.13
CA PRO A 305 -21.44 -18.44 57.31
C PRO A 305 -20.00 -18.88 57.77
N MET A 306 -19.06 -17.91 58.01
CA MET A 306 -18.01 -17.77 59.09
C MET A 306 -16.76 -16.96 58.59
N SER A 307 -16.52 -15.70 59.06
CA SER A 307 -15.59 -15.19 60.12
C SER A 307 -14.08 -15.42 59.86
N SER A 308 -13.08 -14.56 60.14
CA SER A 308 -12.91 -13.30 60.88
C SER A 308 -11.43 -12.83 60.83
N GLY A 309 -11.17 -11.53 60.99
CA GLY A 309 -9.92 -10.93 61.56
C GLY A 309 -8.78 -10.64 60.56
N GLY A 310 -8.01 -9.55 60.62
CA GLY A 310 -7.97 -8.41 61.53
C GLY A 310 -6.87 -7.41 61.11
N ALA A 311 -7.18 -6.12 61.30
CA ALA A 311 -6.32 -5.07 61.86
C ALA A 311 -4.98 -4.65 61.21
N LEU A 312 -4.96 -3.39 60.77
CA LEU A 312 -3.79 -2.53 60.50
C LEU A 312 -3.19 -1.97 61.81
N PRO A 313 -1.91 -1.54 61.79
CA PRO A 313 -1.51 -0.39 62.60
C PRO A 313 -1.02 0.80 61.75
N ARG A 314 -1.52 1.96 62.18
CA ARG A 314 -1.06 3.34 61.91
C ARG A 314 0.33 3.59 62.51
N TYR A 315 0.98 4.69 62.10
CA TYR A 315 1.40 5.85 62.93
C TYR A 315 2.44 6.67 62.12
N THR A 316 2.05 7.81 61.55
CA THR A 316 2.11 9.21 62.07
C THR A 316 3.35 9.98 61.61
N VAL A 317 3.05 11.22 61.20
CA VAL A 317 3.91 12.22 60.60
C VAL A 317 4.33 13.26 61.64
N GLY A 318 5.57 13.74 61.55
CA GLY A 318 6.00 15.06 62.01
C GLY A 318 7.53 15.20 62.05
N PRO A 319 8.12 16.42 62.02
CA PRO A 319 7.73 17.64 61.32
C PRO A 319 8.87 18.21 60.42
N ARG A 320 8.51 19.26 59.66
CA ARG A 320 9.26 20.06 58.66
C ARG A 320 10.72 20.42 58.98
N LYS A 321 11.56 20.54 57.93
CA LYS A 321 12.24 21.79 57.50
C LYS A 321 13.00 21.58 56.18
N GLY A 322 12.93 22.57 55.29
CA GLY A 322 13.60 22.54 54.00
C GLY A 322 15.09 22.80 54.09
N ALA A 323 15.82 22.30 53.10
CA ALA A 323 17.04 22.91 52.59
C ALA A 323 17.26 22.40 51.17
N SER A 324 17.41 23.38 50.28
CA SER A 324 17.93 23.29 48.92
C SER A 324 19.14 22.36 48.79
N GLY A 325 19.10 21.50 47.78
CA GLY A 325 20.22 20.68 47.35
C GLY A 325 19.84 19.92 46.10
N GLN A 326 19.88 20.60 44.95
CA GLN A 326 19.86 19.95 43.64
C GLN A 326 21.00 18.93 43.60
N THR A 327 20.68 17.67 43.80
CA THR A 327 21.52 16.55 43.39
C THR A 327 21.13 16.21 41.97
N VAL A 328 21.95 16.65 41.03
CA VAL A 328 21.95 16.15 39.65
C VAL A 328 22.03 14.63 39.76
N ARG A 329 20.89 13.95 39.53
CA ARG A 329 20.86 12.50 39.41
C ARG A 329 21.62 12.16 38.13
N ASN A 330 22.85 11.70 38.27
CA ASN A 330 23.62 11.05 37.21
C ASN A 330 22.72 10.04 36.51
N GLY A 331 22.32 10.36 35.28
CA GLY A 331 21.46 9.52 34.47
C GLY A 331 22.19 8.23 34.14
N ARG A 332 21.74 7.12 34.72
CA ARG A 332 22.04 5.80 34.17
C ARG A 332 21.49 5.79 32.74
N THR A 333 22.35 5.74 31.74
CA THR A 333 21.94 5.52 30.36
C THR A 333 21.45 4.08 30.24
N HIS A 334 20.13 3.92 30.27
CA HIS A 334 19.48 2.62 30.08
C HIS A 334 19.70 2.18 28.63
N SER A 335 20.27 0.99 28.43
CA SER A 335 20.37 0.35 27.13
C SER A 335 18.97 -0.03 26.64
N ILE A 336 18.62 0.32 25.40
CA ILE A 336 17.36 -0.11 24.79
C ILE A 336 17.33 -1.65 24.72
N ARG A 337 16.28 -2.26 25.26
CA ARG A 337 16.04 -3.72 25.30
C ARG A 337 14.87 -4.17 24.43
N LEU A 338 14.07 -3.24 23.91
CA LEU A 338 12.92 -3.51 23.05
C LEU A 338 12.70 -2.35 22.09
N ILE A 339 12.44 -2.65 20.82
CA ILE A 339 11.97 -1.69 19.84
C ILE A 339 10.52 -2.05 19.48
N VAL A 340 9.63 -1.07 19.49
CA VAL A 340 8.27 -1.24 18.96
C VAL A 340 8.01 -0.22 17.86
N MET A 341 7.39 -0.68 16.76
CA MET A 341 7.13 0.15 15.59
C MET A 341 5.67 0.09 15.15
N GLY A 342 5.17 1.21 14.64
CA GLY A 342 3.82 1.36 14.10
C GLY A 342 3.84 2.03 12.73
N ALA A 343 3.07 1.50 11.77
CA ALA A 343 2.93 2.09 10.44
C ALA A 343 1.61 1.68 9.75
N SER A 344 1.18 2.44 8.74
CA SER A 344 -0.06 2.17 7.98
C SER A 344 0.12 2.42 6.48
N THR A 345 -0.63 3.33 5.85
CA THR A 345 -0.52 3.63 4.41
C THR A 345 0.90 4.07 4.02
N GLY A 346 1.52 3.34 3.07
CA GLY A 346 2.93 3.47 2.68
C GLY A 346 3.93 2.89 3.70
N GLY A 347 3.42 2.22 4.74
CA GLY A 347 4.18 1.72 5.87
C GLY A 347 4.99 0.49 5.55
N THR A 348 4.53 -0.38 4.65
CA THR A 348 5.29 -1.55 4.18
C THR A 348 6.63 -1.16 3.54
N GLU A 349 6.61 -0.13 2.70
CA GLU A 349 7.79 0.43 2.03
C GLU A 349 8.67 1.19 3.03
N ALA A 350 8.06 1.97 3.92
CA ALA A 350 8.79 2.70 4.95
C ALA A 350 9.52 1.77 5.93
N LEU A 351 8.83 0.73 6.40
CA LEU A 351 9.41 -0.31 7.25
C LEU A 351 10.52 -1.07 6.52
N ALA A 352 10.31 -1.48 5.26
CA ALA A 352 11.36 -2.13 4.48
C ALA A 352 12.59 -1.22 4.31
N ALA A 353 12.40 0.07 3.99
CA ALA A 353 13.48 1.03 3.84
C ALA A 353 14.30 1.21 5.14
N VAL A 354 13.65 1.14 6.31
CA VAL A 354 14.33 1.25 7.60
C VAL A 354 15.00 -0.06 8.00
N LEU A 355 14.26 -1.18 7.98
CA LEU A 355 14.67 -2.46 8.54
C LEU A 355 15.81 -3.11 7.74
N THR A 356 15.83 -2.96 6.42
CA THR A 356 16.91 -3.52 5.56
C THR A 356 18.27 -2.86 5.79
N GLN A 357 18.28 -1.63 6.34
CA GLN A 357 19.51 -0.91 6.70
C GLN A 357 20.01 -1.23 8.10
N LEU A 358 19.21 -1.92 8.92
CA LEU A 358 19.59 -2.29 10.28
C LEU A 358 20.55 -3.49 10.28
N VAL A 359 21.59 -3.40 11.11
CA VAL A 359 22.63 -4.42 11.22
C VAL A 359 22.66 -4.93 12.67
N PRO A 360 22.54 -6.26 12.89
CA PRO A 360 22.77 -6.90 14.18
C PRO A 360 24.13 -6.53 14.81
N PRO A 361 24.28 -6.51 16.15
CA PRO A 361 23.29 -6.94 17.14
C PRO A 361 22.28 -5.84 17.49
N LEU A 362 20.99 -6.21 17.56
CA LEU A 362 19.88 -5.34 17.90
C LEU A 362 18.92 -5.98 18.92
N PRO A 363 18.24 -5.18 19.74
CA PRO A 363 17.12 -5.65 20.54
C PRO A 363 15.99 -6.21 19.67
N PRO A 364 15.10 -7.07 20.21
CA PRO A 364 13.90 -7.52 19.50
C PRO A 364 13.06 -6.33 19.02
N ILE A 365 12.49 -6.47 17.82
CA ILE A 365 11.63 -5.47 17.18
C ILE A 365 10.22 -6.04 17.04
N VAL A 366 9.20 -5.37 17.59
CA VAL A 366 7.79 -5.78 17.45
C VAL A 366 7.04 -4.72 16.66
N ILE A 367 6.33 -5.13 15.61
CA ILE A 367 5.78 -4.20 14.62
C ILE A 367 4.29 -4.43 14.47
N VAL A 368 3.50 -3.36 14.61
CA VAL A 368 2.15 -3.31 14.08
C VAL A 368 2.19 -2.51 12.77
N GLN A 369 1.94 -3.22 11.69
CA GLN A 369 1.62 -2.61 10.41
C GLN A 369 0.12 -2.79 10.20
N HIS A 370 -0.61 -1.72 9.85
CA HIS A 370 -1.99 -1.86 9.40
C HIS A 370 -1.99 -2.49 8.01
N ILE A 371 -2.06 -3.82 8.01
CA ILE A 371 -2.18 -4.67 6.83
C ILE A 371 -3.24 -5.73 7.12
N PRO A 372 -3.99 -6.20 6.12
CA PRO A 372 -5.03 -7.18 6.36
C PRO A 372 -4.50 -8.53 6.88
N PRO A 373 -5.34 -9.35 7.53
CA PRO A 373 -4.97 -10.59 8.23
C PRO A 373 -4.14 -11.62 7.45
N GLY A 374 -4.25 -11.64 6.12
CA GLY A 374 -3.47 -12.54 5.25
C GLY A 374 -2.09 -12.01 4.80
N PHE A 375 -1.80 -10.72 5.01
CA PHE A 375 -0.59 -10.07 4.50
C PHE A 375 0.56 -10.06 5.48
N SER A 376 0.29 -10.16 6.78
CA SER A 376 1.34 -10.15 7.81
C SER A 376 2.38 -11.24 7.58
N GLU A 377 1.94 -12.43 7.18
CA GLU A 377 2.83 -13.56 6.90
C GLU A 377 3.69 -13.34 5.64
N LEU A 378 3.10 -12.79 4.58
CA LEU A 378 3.83 -12.46 3.34
C LEU A 378 4.85 -11.35 3.59
N PHE A 379 4.44 -10.32 4.31
CA PHE A 379 5.30 -9.20 4.68
C PHE A 379 6.45 -9.66 5.59
N ALA A 380 6.18 -10.51 6.58
CA ALA A 380 7.21 -11.06 7.45
C ALA A 380 8.22 -11.91 6.67
N ARG A 381 7.76 -12.79 5.75
CA ARG A 381 8.64 -13.60 4.87
C ARG A 381 9.51 -12.73 3.97
N ARG A 382 8.96 -11.65 3.45
CA ARG A 382 9.73 -10.68 2.66
C ARG A 382 10.84 -10.05 3.50
N LEU A 383 10.51 -9.58 4.70
CA LEU A 383 11.52 -9.00 5.60
C LEU A 383 12.58 -10.02 6.02
N ASP A 384 12.20 -11.28 6.26
CA ASP A 384 13.14 -12.35 6.63
C ASP A 384 14.16 -12.63 5.52
N ARG A 385 13.72 -12.53 4.26
CA ARG A 385 14.58 -12.67 3.08
C ARG A 385 15.48 -11.45 2.86
N ASP A 386 14.93 -10.25 3.05
CA ASP A 386 15.57 -9.00 2.60
C ASP A 386 16.40 -8.32 3.72
N CYS A 387 16.15 -8.63 4.99
CA CYS A 387 16.85 -8.06 6.14
C CYS A 387 17.95 -9.01 6.67
N ARG A 388 18.84 -8.47 7.51
CA ARG A 388 19.84 -9.26 8.25
C ARG A 388 19.30 -9.84 9.57
N LEU A 389 18.05 -9.54 9.89
CA LEU A 389 17.33 -9.93 11.10
C LEU A 389 16.35 -11.05 10.73
N THR A 390 16.09 -11.97 11.64
CA THR A 390 15.07 -13.02 11.43
C THR A 390 13.67 -12.43 11.60
N ALA A 391 12.78 -12.61 10.64
CA ALA A 391 11.44 -12.03 10.69
C ALA A 391 10.32 -13.07 10.51
N HIS A 392 9.29 -12.98 11.35
CA HIS A 392 8.11 -13.83 11.23
C HIS A 392 6.89 -13.20 11.90
N THR A 393 5.72 -13.76 11.64
CA THR A 393 4.47 -13.33 12.29
C THR A 393 4.47 -13.73 13.77
N ALA A 394 4.14 -12.77 14.65
CA ALA A 394 4.08 -12.95 16.10
C ALA A 394 3.11 -14.06 16.52
N ARG A 395 3.52 -14.88 17.50
CA ARG A 395 2.71 -15.97 18.06
C ARG A 395 2.39 -15.75 19.54
N GLU A 396 1.23 -16.24 19.98
CA GLU A 396 0.85 -16.18 21.41
C GLU A 396 1.87 -16.93 22.28
N GLY A 397 2.31 -16.30 23.36
CA GLY A 397 3.25 -16.87 24.32
C GLY A 397 4.71 -16.87 23.86
N GLU A 398 5.01 -16.36 22.68
CA GLU A 398 6.35 -16.35 22.11
C GLU A 398 7.29 -15.40 22.87
N TYR A 399 8.47 -15.88 23.24
CA TYR A 399 9.50 -15.05 23.89
C TYR A 399 10.27 -14.22 22.86
N LEU A 400 10.49 -12.96 23.17
CA LEU A 400 11.29 -12.06 22.34
C LEU A 400 12.78 -12.40 22.43
N ALA A 401 13.42 -12.56 21.28
CA ALA A 401 14.84 -12.85 21.11
C ALA A 401 15.54 -11.66 20.42
N PRO A 402 16.80 -11.36 20.76
CA PRO A 402 17.61 -10.40 20.00
C PRO A 402 17.66 -10.76 18.52
N ASP A 403 17.88 -9.74 17.68
CA ASP A 403 18.01 -9.90 16.23
C ASP A 403 16.77 -10.48 15.50
N HIS A 404 15.60 -10.41 16.15
CA HIS A 404 14.33 -10.86 15.59
C HIS A 404 13.33 -9.70 15.39
N ILE A 405 12.55 -9.80 14.33
CA ILE A 405 11.42 -8.93 13.97
C ILE A 405 10.13 -9.74 14.08
N TYR A 406 9.18 -9.25 14.88
CA TYR A 406 7.89 -9.88 15.11
C TYR A 406 6.79 -8.99 14.50
N ILE A 407 6.16 -9.47 13.44
CA ILE A 407 5.07 -8.76 12.76
C ILE A 407 3.72 -9.16 13.35
N ALA A 408 2.89 -8.20 13.73
CA ALA A 408 1.55 -8.48 14.21
C ALA A 408 0.68 -9.14 13.12
N PRO A 409 -0.07 -10.23 13.43
CA PRO A 409 -1.10 -10.74 12.53
C PRO A 409 -2.16 -9.67 12.28
N GLY A 410 -2.63 -9.54 11.04
CA GLY A 410 -3.51 -8.45 10.63
C GLY A 410 -4.96 -8.52 11.15
N ASP A 411 -5.32 -9.52 11.95
CA ASP A 411 -6.63 -9.71 12.63
C ASP A 411 -6.54 -9.68 14.16
N ARG A 412 -5.35 -9.62 14.76
CA ARG A 412 -5.17 -9.83 16.21
C ARG A 412 -4.28 -8.77 16.82
N HIS A 413 -4.72 -8.24 17.96
CA HIS A 413 -3.90 -7.33 18.75
C HIS A 413 -2.68 -8.04 19.30
N VAL A 414 -1.52 -7.40 19.17
CA VAL A 414 -0.27 -7.83 19.79
C VAL A 414 0.04 -6.92 20.97
N ARG A 415 0.35 -7.53 22.11
CA ARG A 415 0.79 -6.87 23.34
C ARG A 415 2.10 -7.50 23.79
N VAL A 416 2.97 -6.70 24.40
CA VAL A 416 4.11 -7.22 25.14
C VAL A 416 3.71 -7.52 26.59
N ARG A 417 4.26 -8.59 27.15
CA ARG A 417 4.09 -8.98 28.55
C ARG A 417 5.44 -9.25 29.17
N ARG A 418 5.68 -8.70 30.36
CA ARG A 418 6.87 -8.99 31.14
C ARG A 418 6.62 -10.20 32.05
N LEU A 419 7.44 -11.23 31.93
CA LEU A 419 7.46 -12.41 32.79
C LEU A 419 8.85 -12.51 33.43
N GLY A 420 8.99 -11.96 34.64
CA GLY A 420 10.28 -11.80 35.30
C GLY A 420 11.21 -10.88 34.51
N ASP A 421 12.35 -11.40 34.08
CA ASP A 421 13.34 -10.67 33.27
C ASP A 421 13.20 -10.86 31.76
N ARG A 422 12.26 -11.73 31.34
CA ARG A 422 11.96 -12.00 29.93
C ARG A 422 10.69 -11.27 29.50
N ILE A 423 10.60 -11.05 28.19
CA ILE A 423 9.43 -10.44 27.54
C ILE A 423 8.85 -11.47 26.58
N CYS A 424 7.54 -11.65 26.61
CA CYS A 424 6.82 -12.48 25.65
C CYS A 424 5.68 -11.70 25.00
N LEU A 425 5.19 -12.22 23.88
CA LEU A 425 4.07 -11.67 23.13
C LEU A 425 2.77 -12.30 23.59
N SER A 426 1.73 -11.49 23.65
CA SER A 426 0.35 -11.94 23.69
C SER A 426 -0.35 -11.46 22.43
N VAL A 427 -0.94 -12.40 21.70
CA VAL A 427 -1.57 -12.24 20.39
C VAL A 427 -3.01 -12.70 20.53
N GLN A 428 -3.93 -11.75 20.62
CA GLN A 428 -5.32 -12.02 20.99
C GLN A 428 -6.28 -11.28 20.06
N GLU A 429 -7.41 -11.91 19.75
CA GLU A 429 -8.55 -11.22 19.17
C GLU A 429 -9.06 -10.15 20.14
N GLY A 430 -9.63 -9.08 19.59
CA GLY A 430 -10.22 -8.02 20.39
C GLY A 430 -11.00 -7.03 19.54
N PRO A 431 -11.72 -6.10 20.18
CA PRO A 431 -12.44 -5.06 19.46
C PRO A 431 -11.47 -4.16 18.70
N LEU A 432 -11.97 -3.52 17.65
CA LEU A 432 -11.22 -2.47 16.95
C LEU A 432 -10.89 -1.34 17.92
N VAL A 433 -9.63 -0.89 17.91
CA VAL A 433 -9.15 0.29 18.64
C VAL A 433 -8.72 1.31 17.59
N ASN A 434 -9.28 2.51 17.65
CA ASN A 434 -9.15 3.52 16.58
C ASN A 434 -9.53 2.97 15.18
N GLY A 435 -10.45 2.01 15.11
CA GLY A 435 -10.86 1.36 13.86
C GLY A 435 -9.95 0.21 13.39
N HIS A 436 -8.93 -0.16 14.16
CA HIS A 436 -7.92 -1.15 13.75
C HIS A 436 -7.80 -2.33 14.73
N CYS A 437 -7.54 -3.52 14.18
CA CYS A 437 -7.07 -4.71 14.89
C CYS A 437 -6.18 -5.47 13.90
N PRO A 438 -4.84 -5.50 14.07
CA PRO A 438 -4.08 -4.94 15.20
C PRO A 438 -4.07 -3.41 15.21
N SER A 439 -4.04 -2.82 16.41
CA SER A 439 -3.84 -1.38 16.63
C SER A 439 -2.44 -1.12 17.18
N VAL A 440 -1.79 -0.07 16.67
CA VAL A 440 -0.49 0.42 17.14
C VAL A 440 -0.59 0.93 18.58
N ASP A 441 -1.69 1.63 18.92
CA ASP A 441 -1.95 2.08 20.29
C ASP A 441 -1.94 0.90 21.28
N VAL A 442 -2.52 -0.23 20.90
CA VAL A 442 -2.59 -1.42 21.78
C VAL A 442 -1.20 -1.98 22.06
N LEU A 443 -0.34 -2.08 21.04
CA LEU A 443 1.05 -2.49 21.22
C LEU A 443 1.81 -1.51 22.10
N PHE A 444 1.79 -0.21 21.77
CA PHE A 444 2.56 0.80 22.48
C PHE A 444 2.09 0.99 23.93
N GLN A 445 0.78 0.99 24.17
CA GLN A 445 0.21 1.06 25.52
C GLN A 445 0.68 -0.13 26.37
N SER A 446 0.76 -1.35 25.80
CA SER A 446 1.24 -2.50 26.55
C SER A 446 2.69 -2.37 27.02
N VAL A 447 3.55 -1.68 26.26
CA VAL A 447 4.93 -1.38 26.69
C VAL A 447 4.93 -0.45 27.91
N ALA A 448 4.09 0.58 27.89
CA ALA A 448 3.94 1.51 29.01
C ALA A 448 3.39 0.80 30.27
N ASP A 449 2.33 -0.01 30.11
CA ASP A 449 1.66 -0.72 31.21
C ASP A 449 2.58 -1.74 31.89
N GLN A 450 3.46 -2.39 31.14
CA GLN A 450 4.44 -3.36 31.67
C GLN A 450 5.68 -2.71 32.30
N ARG A 451 5.72 -1.37 32.40
CA ARG A 451 6.88 -0.60 32.89
C ARG A 451 8.16 -0.92 32.13
N LEU A 452 8.04 -1.16 30.83
CA LEU A 452 9.17 -1.41 29.92
C LEU A 452 9.63 -0.13 29.21
N ALA A 453 8.87 0.96 29.33
CA ALA A 453 9.10 2.21 28.61
C ALA A 453 10.54 2.75 28.75
N THR A 454 11.11 2.79 29.95
CA THR A 454 12.47 3.33 30.19
C THR A 454 13.57 2.62 29.40
N ASP A 455 13.35 1.36 29.04
CA ASP A 455 14.30 0.52 28.30
C ASP A 455 13.80 0.25 26.87
N SER A 456 12.85 1.04 26.35
CA SER A 456 12.22 0.82 25.05
C SER A 456 12.37 2.01 24.10
N LEU A 457 12.36 1.71 22.80
CA LEU A 457 12.28 2.68 21.71
C LEU A 457 10.95 2.51 20.97
N GLY A 458 10.15 3.57 20.92
CA GLY A 458 8.94 3.62 20.10
C GLY A 458 9.19 4.36 18.79
N VAL A 459 8.75 3.80 17.66
CA VAL A 459 8.89 4.45 16.34
C VAL A 459 7.54 4.45 15.62
N LEU A 460 7.08 5.63 15.19
CA LEU A 460 5.84 5.76 14.43
C LEU A 460 6.13 6.33 13.03
N LEU A 461 5.79 5.57 12.00
CA LEU A 461 6.05 5.90 10.60
C LEU A 461 4.75 6.32 9.88
N THR A 462 4.86 6.60 8.59
CA THR A 462 3.78 6.99 7.68
C THR A 462 2.49 6.19 7.88
N GLY A 463 1.36 6.88 7.76
CA GLY A 463 0.05 6.29 7.92
C GLY A 463 -1.07 7.32 8.07
N MET A 464 -2.30 6.91 7.79
CA MET A 464 -3.50 7.74 7.97
C MET A 464 -4.06 7.61 9.39
N GLY A 465 -4.75 8.65 9.88
CA GLY A 465 -5.39 8.65 11.18
C GLY A 465 -4.44 8.99 12.32
N ASP A 466 -4.76 8.57 13.53
CA ASP A 466 -4.04 8.91 14.77
C ASP A 466 -3.63 7.69 15.60
N ASP A 467 -3.85 6.47 15.10
CA ASP A 467 -3.52 5.25 15.82
C ASP A 467 -2.02 5.15 16.10
N GLY A 468 -1.66 4.85 17.34
CA GLY A 468 -0.28 4.87 17.83
C GLY A 468 0.15 6.19 18.47
N ALA A 469 -0.54 7.31 18.23
CA ALA A 469 -0.18 8.60 18.84
C ALA A 469 -0.32 8.58 20.37
N ARG A 470 -1.44 8.05 20.88
CA ARG A 470 -1.71 7.99 22.32
C ARG A 470 -0.81 6.97 23.01
N GLY A 471 -0.63 5.79 22.42
CA GLY A 471 0.28 4.77 22.94
C GLY A 471 1.72 5.25 22.98
N LEU A 472 2.18 5.95 21.93
CA LEU A 472 3.54 6.50 21.87
C LEU A 472 3.74 7.60 22.93
N LEU A 473 2.71 8.41 23.19
CA LEU A 473 2.74 9.41 24.26
C LEU A 473 2.88 8.75 25.63
N ALA A 474 2.11 7.69 25.89
CA ALA A 474 2.21 6.92 27.14
C ALA A 474 3.61 6.33 27.34
N MET A 475 4.22 5.80 26.27
CA MET A 475 5.61 5.35 26.30
C MET A 475 6.58 6.49 26.62
N ARG A 476 6.46 7.64 25.96
CA ARG A 476 7.33 8.81 26.21
C ARG A 476 7.21 9.31 27.65
N GLN A 477 5.99 9.40 28.18
CA GLN A 477 5.74 9.77 29.57
C GLN A 477 6.32 8.75 30.56
N GLY A 478 6.38 7.47 30.17
CA GLY A 478 7.08 6.41 30.90
C GLY A 478 8.60 6.41 30.76
N GLY A 479 9.19 7.35 30.01
CA GLY A 479 10.64 7.49 29.83
C GLY A 479 11.22 6.83 28.58
N ALA A 480 10.39 6.34 27.66
CA ALA A 480 10.87 5.79 26.39
C ALA A 480 11.43 6.88 25.47
N ARG A 481 12.42 6.49 24.66
CA ARG A 481 12.83 7.30 23.50
C ARG A 481 11.80 7.08 22.40
N THR A 482 11.40 8.15 21.71
CA THR A 482 10.39 8.06 20.64
C THR A 482 10.77 8.79 19.37
N LEU A 483 10.61 8.13 18.23
CA LEU A 483 10.90 8.67 16.91
C LEU A 483 9.61 8.74 16.08
N GLY A 484 9.51 9.76 15.23
CA GLY A 484 8.43 9.90 14.25
C GLY A 484 8.98 10.23 12.88
N GLN A 485 8.36 9.71 11.82
CA GLN A 485 8.70 10.11 10.45
C GLN A 485 8.23 11.54 10.16
N ASP A 486 9.02 12.32 9.43
CA ASP A 486 8.67 13.68 9.02
C ASP A 486 7.61 13.71 7.90
N GLU A 487 7.05 14.90 7.66
CA GLU A 487 6.04 15.11 6.61
C GLU A 487 6.60 14.90 5.20
N ALA A 488 7.81 15.43 4.95
CA ALA A 488 8.40 15.46 3.62
C ALA A 488 8.66 14.06 3.02
N THR A 489 8.92 13.07 3.87
CA THR A 489 9.20 11.70 3.44
C THR A 489 8.06 10.73 3.71
N SER A 490 6.98 11.17 4.37
CA SER A 490 5.79 10.33 4.61
C SER A 490 4.93 10.23 3.35
N VAL A 491 4.47 9.01 3.04
CA VAL A 491 3.44 8.82 1.99
C VAL A 491 2.12 9.45 2.43
N VAL A 492 1.77 9.24 3.71
CA VAL A 492 0.64 9.89 4.39
C VAL A 492 1.11 10.36 5.76
N TYR A 493 1.13 11.67 5.97
CA TYR A 493 1.53 12.29 7.24
C TYR A 493 0.33 12.49 8.18
N GLY A 494 -0.38 11.40 8.50
CA GLY A 494 -1.49 11.37 9.46
C GLY A 494 -1.01 10.94 10.85
N MET A 495 -0.63 9.67 11.00
CA MET A 495 -0.22 9.09 12.29
C MET A 495 1.00 9.81 12.89
N PRO A 496 2.09 10.08 12.15
CA PRO A 496 3.23 10.82 12.70
C PRO A 496 2.88 12.26 13.10
N ARG A 497 1.98 12.90 12.35
CA ARG A 497 1.49 14.26 12.64
C ARG A 497 0.72 14.29 13.96
N ALA A 498 -0.27 13.41 14.11
CA ALA A 498 -1.07 13.31 15.33
C ALA A 498 -0.17 13.05 16.56
N ALA A 499 0.81 12.17 16.42
CA ALA A 499 1.78 11.88 17.48
C ALA A 499 2.70 13.07 17.79
N TRP A 500 3.13 13.85 16.79
CA TRP A 500 3.92 15.06 17.02
C TRP A 500 3.14 16.16 17.71
N GLU A 501 1.93 16.45 17.22
CA GLU A 501 1.04 17.46 17.80
C GLU A 501 0.65 17.11 19.24
N ALA A 502 0.49 15.82 19.56
CA ALA A 502 0.26 15.33 20.93
C ALA A 502 1.50 15.36 21.83
N GLY A 503 2.68 15.73 21.31
CA GLY A 503 3.94 15.69 22.06
C GLY A 503 4.44 14.26 22.32
N ALA A 504 4.00 13.27 21.54
CA ALA A 504 4.42 11.87 21.67
C ALA A 504 5.78 11.59 21.01
N VAL A 505 6.15 12.35 19.96
CA VAL A 505 7.40 12.17 19.22
C VAL A 505 8.51 13.06 19.79
N GLU A 506 9.60 12.46 20.26
CA GLU A 506 10.76 13.19 20.77
C GLU A 506 11.60 13.78 19.64
N ARG A 507 11.83 13.02 18.56
CA ARG A 507 12.55 13.48 17.37
C ARG A 507 11.80 13.08 16.10
N GLN A 508 11.47 14.09 15.28
CA GLN A 508 11.05 13.86 13.91
C GLN A 508 12.27 13.72 13.00
N LEU A 509 12.22 12.73 12.11
CA LEU A 509 13.32 12.41 11.20
C LEU A 509 12.79 12.09 9.79
N PRO A 510 13.51 12.48 8.73
CA PRO A 510 13.25 11.96 7.41
C PRO A 510 13.48 10.45 7.38
N LEU A 511 12.69 9.71 6.59
CA LEU A 511 12.73 8.25 6.51
C LEU A 511 14.15 7.66 6.35
N PRO A 512 15.04 8.20 5.48
CA PRO A 512 16.39 7.67 5.33
C PRO A 512 17.27 7.79 6.59
N ALA A 513 16.93 8.69 7.52
CA ALA A 513 17.68 8.91 8.76
C ALA A 513 17.19 8.05 9.93
N VAL A 514 16.03 7.41 9.82
CA VAL A 514 15.40 6.66 10.92
C VAL A 514 16.26 5.46 11.33
N ALA A 515 16.76 4.67 10.37
CA ALA A 515 17.59 3.49 10.66
C ALA A 515 18.88 3.84 11.42
N ALA A 516 19.58 4.89 10.97
CA ALA A 516 20.78 5.39 11.64
C ALA A 516 20.48 5.88 13.06
N ALA A 517 19.34 6.53 13.27
CA ALA A 517 18.92 6.98 14.60
C ALA A 517 18.58 5.81 15.55
N ILE A 518 17.93 4.76 15.05
CA ILE A 518 17.67 3.52 15.81
C ILE A 518 19.01 2.90 16.24
N ALA A 519 19.94 2.71 15.30
CA ALA A 519 21.25 2.13 15.59
C ALA A 519 22.03 2.94 16.63
N ALA A 520 22.06 4.27 16.48
CA ALA A 520 22.74 5.17 17.42
C ALA A 520 22.13 5.15 18.82
N LEU A 521 20.81 4.99 18.94
CA LEU A 521 20.13 4.85 20.23
C LEU A 521 20.41 3.50 20.90
N CYS A 522 20.49 2.42 20.13
CA CYS A 522 20.77 1.09 20.64
C CYS A 522 22.24 0.92 21.05
N ALA A 523 23.17 1.59 20.34
CA ALA A 523 24.60 1.55 20.64
C ALA A 523 24.98 2.24 21.96
N ARG A 524 24.13 3.12 22.50
CA ARG A 524 24.37 3.83 23.77
C ARG A 524 24.04 2.98 25.00
N GLY A 525 24.62 1.77 25.06
CA GLY A 525 24.78 0.97 26.27
C GLY A 525 26.17 1.20 26.92
N PRO A 526 26.40 0.80 28.19
CA PRO A 526 27.47 1.30 29.05
C PRO A 526 28.89 0.78 28.73
N GLY A 527 29.38 1.01 27.51
CA GLY A 527 30.73 0.54 27.10
C GLY A 527 31.41 1.27 25.95
N ALA A 528 30.85 2.35 25.41
CA ALA A 528 31.41 3.04 24.23
C ALA A 528 31.95 4.45 24.52
N GLU A 529 32.56 4.65 25.69
CA GLU A 529 33.54 5.72 25.93
C GLU A 529 34.77 5.10 26.59
N ARG A 530 35.78 4.78 25.78
CA ARG A 530 37.19 4.74 26.17
C ARG A 530 38.04 5.26 25.05
#